data_AF-A0A6A5RWJ2-F1
#
_entry.id   AF-A0A6A5RWJ2-F1
#
_cell.length_a   1.000
_cell.length_b   1.000
_cell.length_c   1.000
_cell.angle_alpha   90.00
_cell.angle_beta   90.00
_cell.angle_gamma   90.00
#
_symmetry.space_group_name_H-M   'P 1'
#
loop_
_entity.id
_entity.type
_entity.pdbx_description
1 polymer ?
#
loop_
_entity_poly.entity_id
_entity_poly.type
_entity_poly.pdbx_seq_one_letter_code
_entity_poly.pdbx_strand_id
1 'polypeptide(L)'
;MVDYLKSTSRVLSPLSSTTSPPSGSTTSGNSRYYCFDTLGACSSDVLAYTYPLTSQMVKCPMFFFRLTALSRQCYTQDQATTALHEMTHLTQAKGTSDYGGYVNSFVRSLSATQNLNHVDTHTLFAQALSAGC
;
A
#
# COMPACT_ATOMS: atom_id res chain seq x y z
N MET A 1 -7.68 8.33 -13.15
CA MET A 1 -7.58 9.22 -11.96
C MET A 1 -8.96 9.56 -11.37
N VAL A 2 -9.92 10.03 -12.17
CA VAL A 2 -11.31 10.30 -11.71
C VAL A 2 -12.02 9.02 -11.22
N ASP A 3 -11.72 7.87 -11.81
CA ASP A 3 -12.32 6.57 -11.44
C ASP A 3 -12.06 6.13 -9.99
N TYR A 4 -10.91 6.46 -9.42
CA TYR A 4 -10.51 6.00 -8.08
C TYR A 4 -10.90 6.99 -6.99
N LEU A 5 -10.68 8.29 -7.22
CA LEU A 5 -10.96 9.33 -6.23
C LEU A 5 -12.39 9.86 -6.31
N LYS A 6 -13.13 9.49 -7.37
CA LYS A 6 -14.54 9.87 -7.63
C LYS A 6 -14.81 11.38 -7.49
N SER A 7 -13.77 12.20 -7.67
CA SER A 7 -13.78 13.65 -7.50
C SER A 7 -12.74 14.28 -8.42
N THR A 8 -13.10 15.40 -9.05
CA THR A 8 -12.21 16.25 -9.87
C THR A 8 -11.57 17.38 -9.04
N SER A 9 -11.96 17.51 -7.77
CA SER A 9 -11.42 18.51 -6.85
C SER A 9 -9.99 18.14 -6.46
N ARG A 10 -9.14 19.17 -6.32
CA ARG A 10 -7.69 19.15 -6.04
C ARG A 10 -7.29 18.42 -4.72
N VAL A 11 -7.67 17.17 -4.55
CA VAL A 11 -7.28 16.28 -3.44
C VAL A 11 -6.17 15.32 -3.92
N LEU A 12 -5.36 15.77 -4.88
CA LEU A 12 -4.22 15.02 -5.42
C LEU A 12 -2.92 15.21 -4.62
N SER A 13 -2.97 16.00 -3.55
CA SER A 13 -1.78 16.38 -2.80
C SER A 13 -1.55 15.69 -1.44
N PRO A 14 -1.84 14.39 -1.24
CA PRO A 14 -1.13 13.66 -0.19
C PRO A 14 0.12 12.94 -0.71
N LEU A 15 0.08 12.33 -1.91
CA LEU A 15 1.18 11.44 -2.33
C LEU A 15 2.46 12.17 -2.78
N SER A 16 2.39 13.40 -3.30
CA SER A 16 3.61 14.12 -3.71
C SER A 16 4.29 14.89 -2.58
N SER A 17 3.65 15.10 -1.42
CA SER A 17 4.22 15.91 -0.33
C SER A 17 4.26 15.21 1.04
N THR A 18 3.56 14.10 1.24
CA THR A 18 3.55 13.38 2.54
C THR A 18 4.10 11.96 2.48
N THR A 19 4.39 11.44 1.28
CA THR A 19 5.14 10.19 1.11
C THR A 19 6.47 10.46 0.44
N SER A 20 7.36 11.17 1.15
CA SER A 20 8.75 10.67 1.16
C SER A 20 8.67 9.42 2.00
N PRO A 21 8.64 8.21 1.40
CA PRO A 21 8.49 7.03 2.21
C PRO A 21 9.76 6.92 3.05
N PRO A 22 9.75 6.22 4.20
CA PRO A 22 10.98 5.71 4.78
C PRO A 22 11.80 4.87 3.77
N SER A 23 11.29 4.58 2.57
CA SER A 23 12.04 4.00 1.45
C SER A 23 13.27 4.78 0.98
N GLY A 24 13.49 6.02 1.46
CA GLY A 24 14.75 6.73 1.23
C GLY A 24 15.91 6.24 2.11
N SER A 25 15.64 5.45 3.15
CA SER A 25 16.64 4.95 4.08
C SER A 25 16.33 3.54 4.58
N THR A 26 17.36 2.69 4.60
CA THR A 26 17.29 1.33 5.17
C THR A 26 17.73 1.27 6.63
N THR A 27 18.21 2.38 7.21
CA THR A 27 18.85 2.42 8.54
C THR A 27 18.34 3.53 9.44
N SER A 28 17.47 4.41 8.95
CA SER A 28 16.91 5.54 9.70
C SER A 28 15.41 5.72 9.43
N GLY A 29 14.75 6.53 10.26
CA GLY A 29 13.32 6.78 10.18
C GLY A 29 12.52 6.17 11.34
N ASN A 30 11.23 6.51 11.37
CA ASN A 30 10.32 6.23 12.49
C ASN A 30 9.52 4.94 12.30
N SER A 31 9.95 4.06 11.39
CA SER A 31 9.34 2.75 11.18
C SER A 31 10.41 1.66 11.17
N ARG A 32 9.97 0.41 11.33
CA ARG A 32 10.82 -0.77 11.18
C ARG A 32 10.23 -1.66 10.12
N TYR A 33 11.10 -2.24 9.31
CA TYR A 33 10.74 -3.08 8.19
C TYR A 33 11.45 -4.43 8.33
N TYR A 34 10.68 -5.51 8.46
CA TYR A 34 11.22 -6.85 8.70
C TYR A 34 10.97 -7.75 7.49
N CYS A 35 11.96 -8.59 7.20
CA CYS A 35 11.89 -9.58 6.13
C CYS A 35 11.39 -10.97 6.60
N PHE A 36 11.05 -11.10 7.88
CA PHE A 36 10.55 -12.32 8.50
C PHE A 36 9.48 -11.97 9.52
N ASP A 37 8.60 -12.93 9.81
CA ASP A 37 7.50 -12.76 10.75
C ASP A 37 8.01 -12.57 12.18
N THR A 38 7.83 -11.37 12.72
CA THR A 38 8.25 -11.02 14.08
C THR A 38 7.10 -11.09 15.09
N LEU A 39 5.85 -11.10 14.62
CA LEU A 39 4.66 -11.03 15.49
C LEU A 39 3.74 -12.26 15.37
N GLY A 40 4.07 -13.23 14.51
CA GLY A 40 3.29 -14.45 14.30
C GLY A 40 2.00 -14.21 13.51
N ALA A 41 1.92 -13.13 12.72
CA ALA A 41 0.72 -12.75 11.97
C ALA A 41 0.73 -13.22 10.51
N CYS A 42 1.83 -13.80 10.03
CA CYS A 42 1.86 -14.39 8.71
C CYS A 42 1.05 -15.70 8.67
N SER A 43 0.20 -15.82 7.66
CA SER A 43 -0.52 -17.05 7.33
C SER A 43 -0.41 -17.35 5.84
N SER A 44 -0.96 -18.48 5.37
CA SER A 44 -0.78 -18.97 4.01
C SER A 44 -1.18 -17.98 2.90
N ASP A 45 -2.10 -17.05 3.19
CA ASP A 45 -2.62 -16.09 2.21
C ASP A 45 -2.24 -14.63 2.53
N VAL A 46 -1.40 -14.40 3.54
CA VAL A 46 -0.93 -13.05 3.92
C VAL A 46 0.41 -12.77 3.24
N LEU A 47 0.46 -11.70 2.46
CA LEU A 47 1.68 -11.28 1.75
C LEU A 47 2.57 -10.43 2.66
N ALA A 48 1.99 -9.51 3.39
CA ALA A 48 2.67 -8.64 4.34
C ALA A 48 1.65 -8.13 5.36
N TYR A 49 2.13 -7.49 6.42
CA TYR A 49 1.25 -6.79 7.36
C TYR A 49 1.96 -5.59 8.00
N THR A 50 1.15 -4.68 8.54
CA THR A 50 1.59 -3.52 9.30
C THR A 50 0.95 -3.51 10.68
N TYR A 51 1.74 -3.20 11.70
CA TYR A 51 1.27 -2.95 13.06
C TYR A 51 1.46 -1.47 13.42
N PRO A 52 0.45 -0.61 13.21
CA PRO A 52 0.61 0.84 13.29
C PRO A 52 1.03 1.34 14.67
N LEU A 53 0.58 0.68 15.75
CA LEU A 53 0.90 1.08 17.13
C LEU A 53 2.40 1.04 17.46
N THR A 54 3.18 0.25 16.72
CA THR A 54 4.63 0.16 16.90
C THR A 54 5.41 0.56 15.64
N SER A 55 4.71 1.06 14.62
CA SER A 55 5.28 1.44 13.33
C SER A 55 6.11 0.32 12.68
N GLN A 56 5.65 -0.93 12.79
CA GLN A 56 6.32 -2.10 12.23
C GLN A 56 5.60 -2.57 10.96
N MET A 57 6.36 -2.85 9.91
CA MET A 57 5.92 -3.49 8.68
C MET A 57 6.69 -4.79 8.50
N VAL A 58 6.03 -5.84 8.05
CA VAL A 58 6.59 -7.19 7.98
C VAL A 58 6.23 -7.82 6.64
N LYS A 59 7.22 -8.40 5.96
CA LYS A 59 7.01 -9.26 4.80
C LYS A 59 6.83 -10.70 5.24
N CYS A 60 5.76 -11.34 4.78
CA CYS A 60 5.53 -12.76 4.97
C CYS A 60 6.24 -13.59 3.89
N PRO A 61 6.43 -14.92 4.09
CA PRO A 61 7.12 -15.76 3.11
C PRO A 61 6.55 -15.64 1.69
N MET A 62 5.22 -15.55 1.57
CA MET A 62 4.51 -15.44 0.29
C MET A 62 4.86 -14.17 -0.48
N PHE A 63 5.25 -13.08 0.18
CA PHE A 63 5.80 -11.89 -0.47
C PHE A 63 6.94 -12.24 -1.42
N PHE A 64 7.85 -13.10 -0.97
CA PHE A 64 9.07 -13.43 -1.69
C PHE A 64 8.84 -14.50 -2.77
N PHE A 65 7.93 -15.44 -2.52
CA PHE A 65 7.72 -16.59 -3.41
C PHE A 65 6.62 -16.40 -4.45
N ARG A 66 5.63 -15.53 -4.21
CA ARG A 66 4.51 -15.30 -5.15
C ARG A 66 4.59 -14.02 -5.96
N LEU A 67 5.23 -12.98 -5.43
CA LEU A 67 5.20 -11.67 -6.07
C LEU A 67 6.46 -11.44 -6.90
N THR A 68 6.26 -10.92 -8.11
CA THR A 68 7.36 -10.36 -8.89
C THR A 68 7.83 -9.04 -8.27
N ALA A 69 9.07 -8.63 -8.53
CA ALA A 69 9.61 -7.40 -7.95
C ALA A 69 8.81 -6.14 -8.37
N LEU A 70 8.47 -6.07 -9.66
CA LEU A 70 7.70 -4.99 -10.26
C LEU A 70 6.97 -5.53 -11.50
N SER A 71 5.67 -5.29 -11.59
CA SER A 71 4.83 -5.67 -12.71
C SER A 71 4.51 -4.46 -13.60
N ARG A 72 4.49 -4.70 -14.91
CA ARG A 72 3.98 -3.75 -15.92
C ARG A 72 2.56 -4.08 -16.39
N GLN A 73 1.94 -5.14 -15.85
CA GLN A 73 0.56 -5.47 -16.15
C GLN A 73 -0.36 -4.58 -15.31
N CYS A 74 -1.38 -3.97 -15.91
CA CYS A 74 -2.28 -3.06 -15.19
C CYS A 74 -3.03 -3.74 -14.04
N TYR A 75 -3.10 -3.04 -12.92
CA TYR A 75 -3.83 -3.37 -11.70
C TYR A 75 -3.37 -4.66 -11.01
N THR A 76 -2.16 -5.15 -11.31
CA THR A 76 -1.61 -6.34 -10.66
C THR A 76 -0.81 -5.98 -9.42
N GLN A 77 -0.89 -6.85 -8.41
CA GLN A 77 -0.05 -6.77 -7.23
C GLN A 77 1.36 -7.30 -7.52
N ASP A 78 2.34 -6.67 -6.90
CA ASP A 78 3.77 -7.00 -6.97
C ASP A 78 4.47 -6.58 -5.65
N GLN A 79 5.76 -6.87 -5.52
CA GLN A 79 6.49 -6.55 -4.29
C GLN A 79 6.54 -5.05 -4.00
N ALA A 80 6.65 -4.21 -5.03
CA ALA A 80 6.73 -2.76 -4.88
C ALA A 80 5.39 -2.18 -4.37
N THR A 81 4.27 -2.59 -4.97
CA THR A 81 2.92 -2.17 -4.60
C THR A 81 2.49 -2.74 -3.26
N THR A 82 2.86 -3.98 -2.92
CA THR A 82 2.65 -4.54 -1.57
C THR A 82 3.48 -3.82 -0.51
N ALA A 83 4.74 -3.46 -0.81
CA ALA A 83 5.51 -2.65 0.15
C ALA A 83 4.91 -1.25 0.35
N LEU A 84 4.40 -0.63 -0.73
CA LEU A 84 3.70 0.65 -0.66
C LEU A 84 2.37 0.52 0.12
N HIS A 85 1.65 -0.59 -0.06
CA HIS A 85 0.43 -0.91 0.68
C HIS A 85 0.66 -0.83 2.19
N GLU A 86 1.64 -1.60 2.68
CA GLU A 86 2.00 -1.60 4.10
C GLU A 86 2.46 -0.23 4.58
N MET A 87 3.19 0.50 3.74
CA MET A 87 3.66 1.83 4.08
C MET A 87 2.54 2.81 4.40
N THR A 88 1.42 2.76 3.67
CA THR A 88 0.34 3.73 3.89
C THR A 88 -0.46 3.44 5.16
N HIS A 89 -0.44 2.21 5.69
CA HIS A 89 -1.04 1.89 6.98
C HIS A 89 -0.35 2.59 8.16
N LEU A 90 0.93 2.95 8.01
CA LEU A 90 1.64 3.67 9.05
C LEU A 90 1.00 5.03 9.31
N THR A 91 0.76 5.33 10.59
CA THR A 91 0.13 6.59 11.02
C THR A 91 1.01 7.80 10.70
N GLN A 92 2.34 7.66 10.76
CA GLN A 92 3.27 8.70 10.33
C GLN A 92 3.32 8.92 8.81
N ALA A 93 2.69 8.05 8.01
CA ALA A 93 2.52 8.24 6.58
C ALA A 93 1.10 8.75 6.29
N LYS A 94 0.13 7.85 6.12
CA LYS A 94 -1.26 8.21 5.83
C LYS A 94 -2.27 7.63 6.83
N GLY A 95 -1.98 6.48 7.43
CA GLY A 95 -2.90 5.78 8.32
C GLY A 95 -4.11 5.19 7.59
N THR A 96 -3.90 4.55 6.43
CA THR A 96 -4.98 3.94 5.63
C THR A 96 -5.59 2.70 6.30
N SER A 97 -6.75 2.27 5.79
CA SER A 97 -7.45 1.05 6.19
C SER A 97 -7.80 0.18 4.98
N ASP A 98 -7.94 -1.14 5.19
CA ASP A 98 -8.36 -2.11 4.16
C ASP A 98 -9.87 -2.16 3.94
N TYR A 99 -10.67 -1.63 4.86
CA TYR A 99 -12.14 -1.70 4.82
C TYR A 99 -12.73 -3.10 4.52
N GLY A 100 -11.97 -4.18 4.77
CA GLY A 100 -12.41 -5.57 4.56
C GLY A 100 -12.39 -6.06 3.12
N GLY A 101 -11.74 -5.36 2.19
CA GLY A 101 -11.64 -5.81 0.80
C GLY A 101 -10.41 -5.26 0.06
N TYR A 102 -10.14 -5.82 -1.11
CA TYR A 102 -8.94 -5.53 -1.90
C TYR A 102 -9.29 -5.50 -3.38
N VAL A 103 -8.32 -5.14 -4.22
CA VAL A 103 -8.40 -5.13 -5.69
C VAL A 103 -9.25 -4.00 -6.29
N ASN A 104 -9.03 -3.75 -7.58
CA ASN A 104 -9.63 -2.65 -8.34
C ASN A 104 -11.16 -2.61 -8.28
N SER A 105 -11.84 -3.76 -8.34
CA SER A 105 -13.30 -3.83 -8.28
C SER A 105 -13.84 -3.38 -6.91
N PHE A 106 -13.18 -3.73 -5.81
CA PHE A 106 -13.58 -3.31 -4.46
C PHE A 106 -13.39 -1.81 -4.27
N VAL A 107 -12.22 -1.28 -4.63
CA VAL A 107 -11.91 0.16 -4.58
C VAL A 107 -12.93 0.97 -5.40
N ARG A 108 -13.35 0.46 -6.57
CA ARG A 108 -14.39 1.11 -7.37
C ARG A 108 -15.78 1.11 -6.71
N SER A 109 -16.04 0.23 -5.74
CA SER A 109 -17.33 0.17 -5.03
C SER A 109 -17.43 1.16 -3.87
N LEU A 110 -16.30 1.54 -3.26
CA LEU A 110 -16.24 2.41 -2.08
C LEU A 110 -16.70 3.85 -2.35
N SER A 111 -17.14 4.56 -1.31
CA SER A 111 -17.39 6.02 -1.40
C SER A 111 -16.08 6.80 -1.63
N ALA A 112 -16.18 8.05 -2.07
CA ALA A 112 -14.99 8.90 -2.27
C ALA A 112 -14.14 9.06 -0.98
N THR A 113 -14.80 9.25 0.16
CA THR A 113 -14.14 9.35 1.48
C THR A 113 -13.45 8.06 1.88
N GLN A 114 -14.07 6.90 1.62
CA GLN A 114 -13.44 5.61 1.84
C GLN A 114 -12.24 5.42 0.90
N ASN A 115 -12.38 5.73 -0.39
CA ASN A 115 -11.26 5.59 -1.33
C ASN A 115 -10.04 6.42 -0.94
N LEU A 116 -10.22 7.65 -0.47
CA LEU A 116 -9.12 8.49 0.02
C LEU A 116 -8.34 7.85 1.18
N ASN A 117 -8.99 6.99 1.96
CA ASN A 117 -8.43 6.31 3.12
C ASN A 117 -8.17 4.82 2.89
N HIS A 118 -8.53 4.27 1.73
CA HIS A 118 -8.29 2.88 1.39
C HIS A 118 -6.88 2.71 0.82
N VAL A 119 -6.15 1.71 1.31
CA VAL A 119 -4.76 1.45 0.91
C VAL A 119 -4.61 1.17 -0.60
N ASP A 120 -5.42 0.26 -1.16
CA ASP A 120 -5.31 -0.10 -2.58
C ASP A 120 -5.64 1.06 -3.54
N THR A 121 -6.35 2.10 -3.10
CA THR A 121 -6.52 3.31 -3.93
C THR A 121 -5.16 3.92 -4.28
N HIS A 122 -4.26 4.01 -3.31
CA HIS A 122 -2.94 4.61 -3.47
C HIS A 122 -2.00 3.68 -4.26
N THR A 123 -2.05 2.38 -4.00
CA THR A 123 -1.18 1.41 -4.67
C THR A 123 -1.59 1.17 -6.12
N LEU A 124 -2.89 1.05 -6.41
CA LEU A 124 -3.40 0.96 -7.78
C LEU A 124 -3.11 2.23 -8.57
N PHE A 125 -3.20 3.40 -7.94
CA PHE A 125 -2.82 4.66 -8.58
C PHE A 125 -1.33 4.69 -8.94
N ALA A 126 -0.44 4.33 -8.01
CA ALA A 126 1.00 4.29 -8.27
C ALA A 126 1.35 3.21 -9.34
N GLN A 127 0.68 2.06 -9.29
CA GLN A 127 0.86 0.98 -10.23
C GLN A 127 0.44 1.37 -11.64
N ALA A 128 -0.73 2.00 -11.78
CA ALA A 128 -1.23 2.49 -13.06
C ALA A 128 -0.23 3.46 -13.71
N LEU A 129 0.24 4.46 -12.95
CA LEU A 129 1.28 5.39 -13.41
C LEU A 129 2.58 4.68 -13.84
N SER A 130 3.02 3.67 -13.08
CA SER A 130 4.21 2.88 -13.42
C SER A 130 3.99 2.02 -14.67
N ALA A 131 2.83 1.40 -14.82
CA ALA A 131 2.50 0.50 -15.93
C ALA A 131 2.07 1.23 -17.21
N GLY A 132 1.74 2.52 -17.14
CA GLY A 132 1.23 3.28 -18.28
C GLY A 132 -0.26 3.06 -18.55
N CYS A 133 -1.04 2.87 -17.49
CA CYS A 133 -2.49 2.94 -17.46
C CYS A 133 -2.96 3.91 -16.36
#